data_AF-A0A7L0M6J3-F1
#
_entry.id   AF-A0A7L0M6J3-F1
#
_cell.length_a   1.000
_cell.length_b   1.000
_cell.length_c   1.000
_cell.angle_alpha   90.00
_cell.angle_beta   90.00
_cell.angle_gamma   90.00
#
_symmetry.space_group_name_H-M   'P 1'
#
loop_
_entity.id
_entity.type
_entity.pdbx_description
1 polymer ?
#
loop_
_entity_poly.entity_id
_entity_poly.type
_entity_poly.pdbx_seq_one_letter_code
_entity_poly.pdbx_strand_id
1 'polypeptide(L)' 'RGLRHAFHHYYAHGELPTCGRWREDYEACRAWEKGRAAARALERARVMENQKYAPVWTLRKNPPPDWYLPLDQ' A
#
# COMPACT_ATOMS: atom_id res chain seq x y z
N ARG A 1 -24.43 10.06 -10.46
CA ARG A 1 -24.83 8.64 -10.43
C ARG A 1 -25.96 8.45 -11.44
N GLY A 2 -25.83 7.54 -12.41
CA GLY A 2 -26.84 7.32 -13.44
C GLY A 2 -27.09 5.83 -13.68
N LEU A 3 -28.24 5.51 -14.28
CA LEU A 3 -28.71 4.13 -14.50
C LEU A 3 -27.71 3.27 -15.30
N ARG A 4 -27.03 3.85 -16.31
CA ARG A 4 -26.00 3.16 -17.09
C ARG A 4 -24.83 2.66 -16.25
N HIS A 5 -24.37 3.49 -15.31
CA HIS A 5 -23.26 3.12 -14.41
C HIS A 5 -23.69 2.01 -13.44
N ALA A 6 -24.89 2.12 -12.87
CA ALA A 6 -25.44 1.08 -12.01
C ALA A 6 -25.60 -0.26 -12.74
N PHE A 7 -26.09 -0.23 -13.98
CA PHE A 7 -26.26 -1.42 -14.80
C PHE A 7 -24.92 -2.08 -15.15
N HIS A 8 -23.93 -1.31 -15.60
CA HIS A 8 -22.59 -1.84 -15.88
C HIS A 8 -21.94 -2.46 -14.65
N HIS A 9 -22.04 -1.80 -13.50
CA HIS A 9 -21.45 -2.30 -12.26
C HIS A 9 -22.13 -3.60 -11.81
N TYR A 10 -23.46 -3.66 -11.89
CA TYR A 10 -24.22 -4.86 -11.58
C TYR A 10 -23.88 -6.02 -12.53
N TYR A 11 -23.77 -5.75 -13.84
CA TYR A 11 -23.37 -6.76 -14.81
C TYR A 11 -21.96 -7.29 -14.57
N ALA A 12 -21.00 -6.42 -14.23
CA ALA A 12 -19.61 -6.80 -14.04
C ALA A 12 -19.32 -7.48 -12.69
N HIS A 13 -19.99 -7.04 -11.62
CA HIS A 13 -19.64 -7.42 -10.24
C HIS A 13 -20.79 -8.10 -9.48
N GLY A 14 -22.00 -8.18 -10.06
CA GLY A 14 -23.17 -8.80 -9.42
C GLY A 14 -23.81 -7.94 -8.31
N GLU A 15 -23.31 -6.73 -8.08
CA GLU A 15 -23.76 -5.86 -7.00
C GLU A 15 -23.97 -4.42 -7.50
N LEU A 16 -24.87 -3.69 -6.85
CA LEU A 16 -25.03 -2.25 -7.12
C LEU A 16 -23.88 -1.47 -6.46
N PRO A 17 -23.38 -0.40 -7.11
CA PRO A 17 -22.28 0.36 -6.58
C PRO A 17 -22.71 1.07 -5.28
N THR A 18 -22.10 0.67 -4.16
CA THR A 18 -22.30 1.33 -2.87
C THR A 18 -21.25 2.42 -2.71
N CYS A 19 -21.67 3.67 -2.47
CA CYS A 19 -20.70 4.75 -2.21
C CYS A 19 -20.47 5.06 -0.73
N GLY A 20 -20.93 4.19 0.17
CA GLY A 20 -20.62 4.31 1.60
C GLY A 20 -19.11 4.26 1.84
N ARG A 21 -18.44 3.29 1.22
CA ARG A 21 -16.98 3.12 1.28
C ARG A 21 -16.20 4.37 0.88
N TRP A 22 -16.59 5.02 -0.22
CA TRP A 22 -15.92 6.25 -0.67
C TRP A 22 -15.98 7.38 0.36
N ARG A 23 -17.05 7.47 1.14
CA ARG A 23 -17.17 8.46 2.22
C ARG A 23 -16.27 8.09 3.40
N GLU A 24 -16.28 6.83 3.81
CA GLU A 24 -15.41 6.32 4.88
C GLU A 24 -13.93 6.52 4.52
N ASP A 25 -13.53 6.18 3.30
CA ASP A 25 -12.18 6.36 2.79
C ASP A 25 -11.78 7.84 2.76
N TYR A 26 -12.71 8.72 2.39
CA TYR A 26 -12.49 10.17 2.42
C TYR A 26 -12.30 10.69 3.85
N GLU A 27 -13.15 10.27 4.79
CA GLU A 27 -13.06 10.67 6.20
C GLU A 27 -11.76 10.16 6.83
N ALA A 28 -11.38 8.90 6.56
CA ALA A 28 -10.10 8.32 6.97
C ALA A 28 -8.91 9.10 6.40
N CYS A 29 -8.97 9.45 5.11
CA CYS A 29 -7.95 10.28 4.47
C CYS A 29 -7.81 11.63 5.18
N ARG A 30 -8.92 12.36 5.39
CA ARG A 30 -8.91 13.67 6.08
C ARG A 30 -8.41 13.56 7.52
N ALA A 31 -8.72 12.49 8.23
CA ALA A 31 -8.18 12.24 9.57
C ALA A 31 -6.66 12.03 9.54
N TRP A 32 -6.16 11.24 8.58
CA TRP A 32 -4.73 11.06 8.38
C TRP A 32 -4.02 12.36 8.00
N GLU A 33 -4.61 13.21 7.16
CA GLU A 33 -4.02 14.50 6.80
C GLU A 33 -3.77 15.39 8.02
N LYS A 34 -4.71 15.42 8.97
CA LYS A 34 -4.60 16.19 10.21
C LYS A 34 -3.44 15.69 11.09
N GLY A 35 -3.21 14.38 11.12
CA GLY A 35 -2.12 13.73 11.87
C GLY A 35 -0.81 13.57 11.11
N ARG A 36 -0.74 14.02 9.84
CA ARG A 36 0.36 13.70 8.91
C ARG A 36 1.72 14.14 9.43
N ALA A 37 1.81 15.28 10.10
CA ALA A 37 3.08 15.78 10.64
C ALA A 37 3.64 14.85 11.73
N ALA A 38 2.79 14.40 12.66
CA ALA A 38 3.16 13.47 13.72
C ALA A 38 3.53 12.09 13.15
N ALA A 39 2.76 11.58 12.19
CA ALA A 39 3.06 10.32 11.51
C ALA A 39 4.41 10.37 10.77
N ARG A 40 4.71 11.49 10.09
CA ARG A 40 6.01 11.70 9.43
C ARG A 40 7.17 11.80 10.43
N ALA A 41 6.97 12.45 11.57
CA ALA A 41 7.98 12.55 12.61
C ALA A 41 8.30 11.17 13.22
N LEU A 42 7.25 10.38 13.49
CA LEU A 42 7.39 9.00 13.97
C LEU A 42 8.14 8.13 12.95
N GLU A 43 7.79 8.21 11.68
CA GLU A 43 8.46 7.43 10.64
C GLU A 43 9.93 7.83 10.49
N ARG A 44 10.24 9.12 10.54
CA ARG A 44 11.64 9.59 10.55
C ARG A 44 12.40 9.06 11.76
N ALA A 45 11.81 9.09 12.95
CA ALA A 45 12.43 8.54 14.15
C ALA A 45 12.69 7.03 14.01
N ARG A 46 11.73 6.28 13.48
CA ARG A 46 11.87 4.84 13.18
C ARG A 46 13.00 4.57 12.19
N VAL A 47 13.11 5.36 11.12
CA VAL A 47 14.19 5.23 10.13
C VAL A 47 15.55 5.53 10.76
N MET A 48 15.67 6.58 11.57
CA MET A 48 16.93 6.90 12.27
C MET A 48 17.33 5.82 13.28
N GLU A 49 16.37 5.24 13.99
CA GLU A 49 16.63 4.10 14.89
C GLU A 49 17.16 2.89 14.11
N ASN A 50 16.55 2.57 12.97
CA ASN A 50 16.97 1.46 12.14
C ASN A 50 18.36 1.68 11.50
N GLN A 51 18.76 2.93 11.25
CA GLN A 51 20.10 3.25 10.73
C GLN A 51 21.22 3.00 11.75
N LYS A 52 20.91 2.85 13.04
CA LYS A 52 21.92 2.51 14.06
C LYS A 52 22.51 1.12 13.86
N TYR A 53 21.77 0.23 13.21
CA TYR A 53 22.18 -1.15 12.98
C TYR A 53 22.80 -1.29 11.60
N ALA A 54 23.97 -1.94 11.53
CA ALA A 54 24.56 -2.30 10.25
C ALA A 54 23.58 -3.23 9.51
N PRO A 55 23.26 -2.97 8.23
CA PRO A 55 22.33 -3.80 7.50
C PRO A 55 22.90 -5.23 7.41
N VAL A 56 22.11 -6.21 7.86
CA VAL A 56 22.47 -7.64 7.78
C VAL A 56 22.70 -8.05 6.33
N TRP A 57 22.00 -7.41 5.40
CA TRP A 57 22.09 -7.65 3.96
C TRP A 57 22.62 -6.41 3.25
N THR A 58 23.69 -6.56 2.49
CA THR A 58 24.17 -5.52 1.58
C THR A 58 23.26 -5.42 0.36
N LEU A 59 23.10 -4.21 -0.18
CA LEU A 59 22.34 -4.00 -1.41
C LEU A 59 23.05 -4.71 -2.58
N ARG A 60 22.40 -5.73 -3.15
CA ARG A 60 22.94 -6.48 -4.29
C ARG A 60 22.84 -5.63 -5.56
N LYS A 61 23.93 -5.57 -6.33
CA LYS A 61 23.97 -4.85 -7.62
C LYS A 61 23.42 -5.70 -8.77
N ASN A 62 23.61 -7.01 -8.69
CA ASN A 62 23.18 -7.98 -9.69
C ASN A 62 22.61 -9.21 -8.96
N PRO A 63 21.70 -9.96 -9.61
CA PRO A 63 21.25 -11.24 -9.07
C PRO A 63 22.43 -12.22 -8.93
N PRO A 64 22.33 -13.22 -8.04
CA PRO A 64 23.28 -14.32 -7.98
C PRO A 64 23.46 -14.98 -9.36
N PRO A 65 24.65 -15.44 -9.76
CA PRO A 65 24.88 -16.02 -11.08
C PRO A 65 23.97 -17.21 -11.41
N ASP A 66 23.58 -17.96 -10.39
CA ASP A 66 22.81 -19.20 -10.40
C ASP A 66 21.31 -19.00 -10.15
N TRP A 67 20.82 -17.75 -10.14
CA TRP A 67 19.43 -17.42 -9.83
C TRP A 67 18.38 -18.11 -10.74
N TYR A 68 18.80 -18.56 -11.92
CA TYR A 68 17.96 -19.22 -12.92
C TYR A 68 17.91 -20.74 -12.75
N LEU A 69 18.69 -21.32 -11.85
CA LEU A 69 18.68 -22.76 -11.61
C LEU A 69 17.44 -23.17 -10.79
N PRO A 70 16.81 -24.31 -11.09
CA PRO A 70 15.78 -24.87 -10.23
C PRO A 70 16.37 -25.22 -8.86
N LEU A 71 15.61 -24.99 -7.79
CA LEU A 71 16.01 -25.35 -6.43
C LEU A 71 16.08 -26.89 -6.32
N ASP A 72 17.11 -27.39 -5.64
CA ASP A 72 17.20 -28.82 -5.31
C ASP A 72 15.99 -29.24 -4.46
N GLN A 73 15.39 -30.38 -4.79
CA GLN A 73 14.24 -30.97 -4.07
C GLN A 73 14.65 -31.73 -2.81
#